data_AF-A0A4Y2N6L5-F1
#
_entry.id   AF-A0A4Y2N6L5-F1
#
_cell.length_a   1.000
_cell.length_b   1.000
_cell.length_c   1.000
_cell.angle_alpha   90.00
_cell.angle_beta   90.00
_cell.angle_gamma   90.00
#
_symmetry.space_group_name_H-M   'P 1'
#
loop_
_entity.id
_entity.type
_entity.pdbx_description
1 polymer ?
#
loop_
_entity_poly.entity_id
_entity_poly.type
_entity_poly.pdbx_seq_one_letter_code
_entity_poly.pdbx_strand_id
1 'polypeptide(L)'
;MTNTEKQAWVAFKDVVEGFLGNERKENYKELVTELFRTYHLLGCNMSIKIHFLHSHLEYFPDNLGKMSDEQGERFHQDIKEMERRYQGRWDVNMMADYCWCLKRDSDVDHKRKTRKRSFLT
;
A
#
# COMPACT_ATOMS: atom_id res chain seq x y z
N MET A 1 11.58 -26.65 4.24
CA MET A 1 10.71 -25.69 4.92
C MET A 1 10.94 -25.76 6.42
N THR A 2 11.59 -24.74 6.98
CA THR A 2 11.76 -24.59 8.44
C THR A 2 10.40 -24.36 9.11
N ASN A 3 10.31 -24.54 10.43
CA ASN A 3 9.06 -24.25 11.15
C ASN A 3 8.65 -22.77 11.00
N THR A 4 9.63 -21.86 10.98
CA THR A 4 9.40 -20.43 10.79
C THR A 4 8.85 -20.11 9.40
N GLU A 5 9.38 -20.75 8.34
CA GLU A 5 8.87 -20.59 6.98
C GLU A 5 7.43 -21.11 6.85
N LYS A 6 7.11 -22.23 7.50
CA LYS A 6 5.74 -22.76 7.53
C LYS A 6 4.79 -21.80 8.24
N GLN A 7 5.21 -21.23 9.38
CA GLN A 7 4.40 -20.25 10.12
C GLN A 7 4.15 -18.98 9.30
N ALA A 8 5.18 -18.44 8.65
CA ALA A 8 5.02 -17.28 7.78
C ALA A 8 4.10 -17.55 6.58
N TRP A 9 4.17 -18.75 6.00
CA TRP A 9 3.26 -19.16 4.93
C TRP A 9 1.81 -19.30 5.41
N VAL A 10 1.58 -19.84 6.60
CA VAL A 10 0.25 -19.92 7.20
C VAL A 10 -0.30 -18.52 7.47
N ALA A 11 0.47 -17.66 8.13
CA ALA A 11 0.07 -16.27 8.39
C ALA A 11 -0.26 -15.51 7.09
N PHE A 12 0.50 -15.74 6.02
CA PHE A 12 0.21 -15.16 4.71
C PHE A 12 -1.15 -15.60 4.16
N LYS A 13 -1.44 -16.91 4.19
CA LYS A 13 -2.75 -17.42 3.76
C LYS A 13 -3.89 -16.86 4.60
N ASP A 14 -3.70 -16.74 5.91
CA ASP A 14 -4.72 -16.20 6.82
C ASP A 14 -5.03 -14.73 6.49
N VAL A 15 -4.03 -13.92 6.15
CA VAL A 15 -4.23 -12.54 5.68
C VAL A 15 -4.92 -12.49 4.32
N VAL A 16 -4.56 -13.39 3.39
CA VAL A 16 -5.23 -13.46 2.08
C VAL A 16 -6.71 -13.78 2.25
N GLU A 17 -7.05 -14.76 3.09
CA GLU A 17 -8.44 -15.17 3.31
C GLU A 17 -9.23 -14.18 4.17
N GLY A 18 -8.60 -13.61 5.20
CA GLY A 18 -9.27 -12.78 6.20
C GLY A 18 -9.24 -11.28 5.96
N PHE A 19 -8.44 -10.79 5.00
CA PHE A 19 -8.32 -9.36 4.71
C PHE A 19 -8.33 -9.06 3.22
N LEU A 20 -7.43 -9.68 2.43
CA LEU A 20 -7.28 -9.36 1.01
C LEU A 20 -8.35 -10.01 0.11
N GLY A 21 -9.15 -10.92 0.66
CA GLY A 21 -10.23 -11.61 -0.03
C GLY A 21 -11.49 -10.78 -0.19
N ASN A 22 -12.59 -11.45 -0.52
CA ASN A 22 -13.89 -10.81 -0.75
C ASN A 22 -14.55 -10.30 0.55
N GLU A 23 -14.15 -10.84 1.69
CA GLU A 23 -14.70 -10.50 3.00
C GLU A 23 -13.56 -10.17 3.96
N ARG A 24 -13.68 -9.04 4.65
CA ARG A 24 -12.78 -8.64 5.74
C ARG A 24 -13.29 -9.19 7.07
N LYS A 25 -12.53 -10.08 7.70
CA LYS A 25 -12.81 -10.61 9.04
C LYS A 25 -12.62 -9.52 10.10
N GLU A 26 -13.37 -9.57 11.19
CA GLU A 26 -13.26 -8.60 12.29
C GLU A 26 -11.84 -8.54 12.90
N ASN A 27 -11.17 -9.70 12.95
CA ASN A 27 -9.81 -9.85 13.48
C ASN A 27 -8.70 -9.59 12.45
N TYR A 28 -8.98 -8.96 11.30
CA TYR A 28 -7.99 -8.74 10.24
C TYR A 28 -6.70 -8.04 10.72
N LYS A 29 -6.81 -7.13 11.71
CA LYS A 29 -5.66 -6.43 12.31
C LYS A 29 -4.69 -7.40 12.97
N GLU A 30 -5.22 -8.41 13.64
CA GLU A 30 -4.43 -9.43 14.33
C GLU A 30 -3.72 -10.32 13.30
N LEU A 31 -4.43 -10.72 12.24
CA LEU A 31 -3.86 -11.52 11.14
C LEU A 31 -2.68 -10.81 10.48
N VAL A 32 -2.83 -9.52 10.20
CA VAL A 32 -1.78 -8.71 9.55
C VAL A 32 -0.60 -8.46 10.51
N THR A 33 -0.87 -8.26 11.80
CA THR A 33 0.17 -8.15 12.82
C THR A 33 0.99 -9.45 12.93
N GLU A 34 0.33 -10.61 12.88
CA GLU A 34 0.99 -11.92 12.92
C GLU A 34 1.83 -12.19 11.67
N LEU A 35 1.36 -11.74 10.50
CA LEU A 35 2.15 -11.77 9.26
C LEU A 35 3.46 -10.98 9.41
N PHE A 36 3.39 -9.74 9.92
CA PHE A 36 4.61 -8.94 10.10
C PHE A 36 5.55 -9.55 11.13
N ARG A 37 5.01 -10.12 12.22
CA ARG A 37 5.81 -10.82 13.24
C ARG A 37 6.58 -12.00 12.65
N THR A 38 5.90 -12.85 11.87
CA THR A 38 6.54 -14.02 11.24
C THR A 38 7.55 -13.64 10.16
N TYR A 39 7.30 -12.59 9.38
CA TYR A 39 8.24 -12.08 8.37
C TYR A 39 9.48 -11.45 9.02
N HIS A 40 9.31 -10.74 10.14
CA HIS A 40 10.43 -10.22 10.91
C HIS A 40 11.31 -11.35 11.48
N LEU A 41 10.70 -12.42 11.99
CA LEU A 41 11.43 -13.61 12.47
C LEU A 41 12.17 -14.35 11.35
N LEU A 42 11.69 -14.27 10.11
CA LEU A 42 12.40 -14.78 8.95
C LEU A 42 13.56 -13.88 8.50
N GLY A 43 13.74 -12.70 9.09
CA GLY A 43 14.72 -11.70 8.66
C GLY A 43 14.35 -11.04 7.33
N CYS A 44 13.07 -11.04 6.96
CA CYS A 44 12.62 -10.36 5.74
C CYS A 44 12.65 -8.84 5.93
N ASN A 45 13.18 -8.13 4.94
CA ASN A 45 13.05 -6.69 4.86
C ASN A 45 11.63 -6.30 4.46
N MET A 46 11.13 -5.20 5.03
CA MET A 46 9.80 -4.67 4.70
C MET A 46 9.81 -4.06 3.30
N SER A 47 9.07 -4.66 2.38
CA SER A 47 8.85 -4.05 1.06
C SER A 47 7.91 -2.85 1.17
N ILE A 48 7.93 -1.97 0.17
CA ILE A 48 7.00 -0.83 0.12
C ILE A 48 5.54 -1.25 0.19
N LYS A 49 5.19 -2.40 -0.40
CA LYS A 49 3.82 -2.94 -0.36
C LYS A 49 3.41 -3.29 1.07
N ILE A 50 4.30 -3.95 1.81
CA ILE A 50 4.10 -4.33 3.22
C ILE A 50 4.03 -3.08 4.10
N HIS A 51 4.89 -2.09 3.85
CA HIS A 51 4.85 -0.81 4.57
C HIS A 51 3.55 -0.04 4.33
N PHE A 52 3.10 0.03 3.08
CA PHE A 52 1.84 0.69 2.71
C PHE A 52 0.64 -0.02 3.34
N LEU A 53 0.60 -1.35 3.25
CA LEU A 53 -0.41 -2.19 3.89
C LEU A 53 -0.48 -1.94 5.40
N HIS A 54 0.68 -1.91 6.09
CA HIS A 54 0.74 -1.64 7.52
C HIS A 54 0.26 -0.22 7.86
N SER A 55 0.75 0.79 7.14
CA SER A 55 0.49 2.20 7.47
C SER A 55 -0.95 2.62 7.20
N HIS A 56 -1.61 1.98 6.22
CA HIS A 56 -2.92 2.38 5.74
C HIS A 56 -4.00 1.31 5.93
N LEU A 57 -3.78 0.36 6.83
CA LEU A 57 -4.65 -0.79 7.04
C LEU A 57 -6.14 -0.43 7.21
N GLU A 58 -6.42 0.66 7.92
CA GLU A 58 -7.79 1.12 8.22
C GLU A 58 -8.49 1.82 7.04
N TYR A 59 -7.74 2.24 6.02
CA TYR A 59 -8.27 2.94 4.84
C TYR A 59 -8.74 1.97 3.75
N PHE A 60 -8.48 0.67 3.90
CA PHE A 60 -8.91 -0.33 2.93
C PHE A 60 -10.42 -0.62 3.06
N PRO A 61 -11.15 -0.73 1.94
CA PRO A 61 -12.57 -1.12 1.94
C PRO A 61 -12.76 -2.56 2.40
N ASP A 62 -13.98 -2.90 2.81
CA ASP A 62 -14.33 -4.21 3.40
C ASP A 62 -14.26 -5.38 2.39
N ASN A 63 -14.32 -5.09 1.09
CA ASN A 63 -14.29 -6.09 0.02
C ASN A 63 -13.15 -5.78 -0.96
N LEU A 64 -11.95 -6.23 -0.62
CA LEU A 64 -10.76 -6.04 -1.46
C LEU A 64 -10.73 -6.96 -2.66
N GLY A 65 -11.21 -8.21 -2.52
CA GLY A 65 -11.23 -9.18 -3.61
C GLY A 65 -12.03 -8.70 -4.83
N LYS A 66 -13.13 -7.96 -4.63
CA LYS A 66 -13.91 -7.38 -5.73
C LYS A 66 -13.29 -6.12 -6.35
N MET A 67 -12.43 -5.41 -5.62
CA MET A 67 -11.71 -4.21 -6.10
C MET A 67 -10.29 -4.51 -6.59
N SER A 68 -9.83 -5.76 -6.41
CA SER A 68 -8.44 -6.20 -6.48
C SER A 68 -7.79 -5.93 -7.83
N ASP A 69 -8.43 -6.32 -8.92
CA ASP A 69 -7.68 -6.51 -10.17
C ASP A 69 -7.31 -5.17 -10.82
N GLU A 70 -8.26 -4.25 -10.95
CA GLU A 70 -7.97 -2.92 -11.55
C GLU A 70 -7.10 -2.05 -10.63
N GLN A 71 -7.36 -2.06 -9.31
CA GLN A 71 -6.60 -1.24 -8.36
C GLN A 71 -5.21 -1.82 -8.09
N GLY A 72 -5.08 -3.14 -8.05
CA GLY A 72 -3.82 -3.86 -7.89
C GLY A 72 -2.89 -3.64 -9.09
N GLU A 73 -3.41 -3.78 -10.31
CA GLU A 73 -2.64 -3.49 -11.52
C GLU A 73 -2.23 -2.02 -11.62
N ARG A 74 -3.13 -1.09 -11.27
CA ARG A 74 -2.78 0.34 -11.20
C ARG A 74 -1.68 0.62 -10.18
N PHE A 75 -1.77 0.03 -8.98
CA PHE A 75 -0.71 0.13 -7.98
C PHE A 75 0.64 -0.38 -8.51
N HIS A 76 0.65 -1.49 -9.24
CA HIS A 76 1.88 -2.02 -9.85
C HIS A 76 2.46 -1.06 -10.90
N GLN A 77 1.62 -0.43 -11.73
CA GLN A 77 2.06 0.55 -12.71
C GLN A 77 2.59 1.83 -12.05
N ASP A 78 1.89 2.35 -11.05
CA ASP A 78 2.30 3.57 -10.34
C ASP A 78 3.62 3.36 -9.61
N ILE A 79 3.79 2.23 -8.91
CA ILE A 79 5.05 1.90 -8.24
C ILE A 79 6.19 1.75 -9.24
N LYS A 80 5.97 1.08 -10.38
CA LYS A 80 6.97 0.97 -11.45
C LYS A 80 7.40 2.35 -11.96
N GLU A 81 6.45 3.29 -12.10
CA GLU A 81 6.79 4.64 -12.51
C GLU A 81 7.55 5.40 -11.42
N MET A 82 7.14 5.26 -10.16
CA MET A 82 7.82 5.87 -9.02
C MET A 82 9.25 5.32 -8.88
N GLU A 83 9.45 4.01 -8.98
CA GLU A 83 10.79 3.39 -9.01
C GLU A 83 11.68 3.98 -10.11
N ARG A 84 11.12 4.18 -11.31
CA ARG A 84 11.85 4.80 -12.42
C ARG A 84 12.21 6.25 -12.12
N ARG A 85 11.28 7.05 -11.59
CA ARG A 85 11.50 8.48 -11.27
C ARG A 85 12.56 8.67 -10.18
N TYR A 86 12.54 7.81 -9.17
CA TYR A 86 13.42 7.91 -8.00
C TYR A 86 14.66 6.99 -8.08
N GLN A 87 14.86 6.28 -9.20
CA GLN A 87 15.99 5.36 -9.43
C GLN A 87 16.11 4.29 -8.33
N GLY A 88 14.98 3.76 -7.86
CA GLY A 88 14.93 2.81 -6.75
C GLY A 88 15.28 3.38 -5.38
N ARG A 89 15.40 4.71 -5.22
CA ARG A 89 15.51 5.36 -3.90
C ARG A 89 14.14 5.41 -3.24
N TRP A 90 14.00 4.67 -2.14
CA TRP A 90 12.80 4.63 -1.31
C TRP A 90 12.92 5.59 -0.13
N ASP A 91 12.64 6.88 -0.36
CA ASP A 91 12.66 7.91 0.68
C ASP A 91 11.26 8.44 1.04
N VAL A 92 11.18 9.23 2.10
CA VAL A 92 9.92 9.87 2.54
C VAL A 92 9.35 10.77 1.45
N ASN A 93 10.21 11.37 0.61
CA ASN A 93 9.77 12.25 -0.49
C ASN A 93 9.04 11.47 -1.57
N MET A 94 9.55 10.29 -1.95
CA MET A 94 8.91 9.39 -2.90
C MET A 94 7.53 8.95 -2.40
N MET A 95 7.43 8.57 -1.12
CA MET A 95 6.15 8.20 -0.51
C MET A 95 5.17 9.37 -0.49
N ALA A 96 5.64 10.58 -0.14
CA ALA A 96 4.82 11.78 -0.14
C ALA A 96 4.32 12.14 -1.55
N ASP A 97 5.19 12.03 -2.57
CA ASP A 97 4.85 12.28 -3.97
C ASP A 97 3.88 11.23 -4.53
N TYR A 98 4.03 9.96 -4.14
CA TYR A 98 3.08 8.90 -4.46
C TYR A 98 1.69 9.19 -3.87
N CYS A 99 1.61 9.49 -2.57
CA CYS A 99 0.36 9.90 -1.92
C CYS A 99 -0.24 11.15 -2.57
N TRP A 100 0.60 12.10 -3.00
CA TRP A 100 0.16 13.30 -3.71
C TRP A 100 -0.42 12.99 -5.09
N CYS A 101 0.20 12.09 -5.86
CA CYS A 101 -0.31 11.62 -7.15
C CYS A 101 -1.67 10.94 -6.98
N LEU A 102 -1.80 10.04 -6.00
CA LEU A 102 -3.08 9.40 -5.67
C LEU A 102 -4.17 10.42 -5.30
N LYS A 103 -3.82 11.46 -4.53
CA LYS A 103 -4.77 12.50 -4.13
C LYS A 103 -5.21 13.36 -5.32
N ARG A 104 -4.28 13.71 -6.21
CA ARG A 104 -4.57 14.52 -7.41
C ARG A 104 -5.43 13.76 -8.40
N ASP A 105 -5.18 12.47 -8.56
CA ASP A 105 -5.86 11.64 -9.56
C ASP A 105 -7.17 11.04 -9.01
N SER A 106 -7.51 11.31 -7.75
CA SER A 106 -8.85 11.06 -7.20
C SER A 106 -9.84 12.12 -7.70
N ASP A 107 -11.05 11.70 -8.08
CA ASP A 107 -12.10 12.46 -8.79
C ASP A 107 -12.69 13.68 -8.03
N VAL A 108 -11.99 14.17 -7.02
CA VAL A 108 -12.31 15.41 -6.34
C VAL A 108 -11.86 16.57 -7.21
N ASP A 109 -12.84 17.25 -7.79
CA ASP A 109 -12.70 18.45 -8.64
C ASP A 109 -11.84 19.53 -7.96
N HIS A 110 -10.52 19.45 -8.13
CA HIS A 110 -9.57 20.35 -7.51
C HIS A 110 -9.45 21.60 -8.37
N LYS A 111 -10.28 22.59 -8.07
CA LYS A 111 -10.14 23.96 -8.58
C LYS A 111 -8.81 24.54 -8.12
N ARG A 112 -7.77 24.36 -8.93
CA ARG A 112 -6.47 25.02 -8.75
C ARG A 112 -6.66 26.54 -8.83
N LYS A 113 -6.81 27.21 -7.68
CA LYS A 113 -6.75 28.68 -7.62
C LYS A 113 -5.29 29.11 -7.76
N THR A 114 -4.86 29.29 -9.01
CA THR A 114 -3.66 30.09 -9.31
C THR A 114 -3.91 31.52 -8.85
N ARG A 115 -3.18 31.98 -7.83
CA ARG A 115 -3.02 33.42 -7.59
C ARG A 115 -2.09 33.94 -8.67
N LYS A 116 -2.66 34.57 -9.71
CA LYS A 116 -1.86 35.38 -10.64
C LYS A 116 -1.20 36.49 -9.81
N ARG A 117 0.09 36.38 -9.53
CA ARG A 117 0.89 37.54 -9.11
C ARG A 117 1.18 38.31 -10.39
N SER A 118 0.48 39.43 -10.59
CA SER A 118 0.92 40.45 -11.52
C SER A 118 2.16 41.11 -10.90
N PHE A 119 3.32 40.94 -11.53
CA PHE A 119 4.42 41.86 -11.28
C PHE A 119 4.01 43.19 -11.90
N LEU A 120 3.73 44.20 -11.05
CA LEU A 120 3.66 45.57 -11.54
C LEU A 120 5.05 45.92 -12.07
N THR A 121 5.10 46.31 -13.35
CA THR A 121 6.24 46.99 -13.95
C THR A 121 5.92 48.48 -13.95
#